data_AF-A0A8T3YBQ4-F1
#
_entry.id   AF-A0A8T3YBQ4-F1
#
_cell.length_a   1.000
_cell.length_b   1.000
_cell.length_c   1.000
_cell.angle_alpha   90.00
_cell.angle_beta   90.00
_cell.angle_gamma   90.00
#
_symmetry.space_group_name_H-M   'P 1'
#
loop_
_entity.id
_entity.type
_entity.pdbx_description
1 polymer ?
#
loop_
_entity_poly.entity_id
_entity_poly.type
_entity_poly.pdbx_seq_one_letter_code
_entity_poly.pdbx_strand_id
1 'polypeptide(L)'
;MKIVHDDHEAVVKTLQSPSFPDGIYICVEKGIESSCVYTRLGLGIGLEEQRRYPDTALILYGFQTLPELFEDQKFMRLMSSPRTHYFRLPFSPTTLTEYLSLPTFRNQALEIVGERGEKDCVVGTILHNFNGNPEAALERARKELGYRGSDDEVVDFLKNYRNQSVGTDNGPLSGVFCDVEGTLIKDGELRGEIVRQLIDYSREHPITLWTGGDRAELSRKVLPMLEEFCKGQKTNLHMRTPIMSKYSFGGYSPDIVLDDMEQEEFVSMYGMVPKNYIRV
;
A
#
# COMPACT_ATOMS: atom_id res chain seq x y z
N MET A 1 -2.85 26.00 -6.90
CA MET A 1 -1.71 26.19 -5.96
C MET A 1 -0.67 25.15 -6.27
N LYS A 2 0.61 25.56 -6.32
CA LYS A 2 1.72 24.67 -6.65
C LYS A 2 2.84 24.80 -5.62
N ILE A 3 3.19 23.69 -4.98
CA ILE A 3 4.26 23.59 -3.99
C ILE A 3 5.23 22.52 -4.49
N VAL A 4 6.54 22.77 -4.44
CA VAL A 4 7.55 21.82 -4.91
C VAL A 4 8.62 21.64 -3.83
N HIS A 5 8.81 20.41 -3.38
CA HIS A 5 9.85 19.99 -2.45
C HIS A 5 10.88 19.16 -3.22
N ASP A 6 11.88 19.85 -3.77
CA ASP A 6 13.02 19.27 -4.48
C ASP A 6 14.26 20.16 -4.28
N ASP A 7 15.42 19.54 -4.08
CA ASP A 7 16.69 20.23 -3.88
C ASP A 7 17.32 20.68 -5.22
N HIS A 8 16.84 20.16 -6.35
CA HIS A 8 17.33 20.49 -7.69
C HIS A 8 16.56 21.68 -8.29
N GLU A 9 17.18 22.86 -8.30
CA GLU A 9 16.56 24.11 -8.80
C GLU A 9 15.99 24.00 -10.23
N ALA A 10 16.65 23.24 -11.11
CA ALA A 10 16.17 23.00 -12.47
C ALA A 10 14.84 22.21 -12.50
N VAL A 11 14.69 21.22 -11.60
CA VAL A 11 13.45 20.45 -11.45
C VAL A 11 12.36 21.34 -10.88
N VAL A 12 12.67 22.14 -9.86
CA VAL A 12 11.74 23.10 -9.27
C VAL A 12 11.19 24.05 -10.32
N LYS A 13 12.05 24.69 -11.13
CA LYS A 13 11.63 25.59 -12.22
C LYS A 13 10.74 24.88 -13.24
N THR A 14 11.08 23.64 -13.57
CA THR A 14 10.33 22.84 -14.55
C THR A 14 8.92 22.52 -14.03
N LEU A 15 8.81 21.98 -12.82
CA LEU A 15 7.53 21.64 -12.21
C LEU A 15 6.68 22.88 -11.94
N GLN A 16 7.31 24.03 -11.63
CA GLN A 16 6.62 25.31 -11.46
C GLN A 16 6.01 25.86 -12.77
N SER A 17 6.45 25.41 -13.94
CA SER A 17 5.94 25.91 -15.21
C SER A 17 4.43 25.68 -15.40
N PRO A 18 3.72 26.54 -16.16
CA PRO A 18 2.26 26.43 -16.33
C PRO A 18 1.77 25.14 -16.99
N SER A 19 2.66 24.37 -17.64
CA SER A 19 2.31 23.11 -18.28
C SER A 19 2.06 21.98 -17.28
N PHE A 20 2.57 22.08 -16.06
CA PHE A 20 2.29 21.12 -14.99
C PHE A 20 1.05 21.55 -14.20
N PRO A 21 0.14 20.62 -13.86
CA PRO A 21 -1.04 20.90 -13.07
C PRO A 21 -0.69 21.36 -11.65
N ASP A 22 -1.68 21.96 -10.99
CA ASP A 22 -1.60 22.31 -9.58
C ASP A 22 -1.46 21.06 -8.70
N GLY A 23 -0.71 21.19 -7.62
CA GLY A 23 -0.40 20.09 -6.71
C GLY A 23 0.83 20.35 -5.85
N ILE A 24 1.06 19.43 -4.93
CA ILE A 24 2.24 19.39 -4.07
C ILE A 24 3.16 18.31 -4.61
N TYR A 25 4.32 18.71 -5.10
CA TYR A 25 5.30 17.84 -5.73
C TYR A 25 6.40 17.51 -4.74
N ILE A 26 6.67 16.22 -4.54
CA ILE A 26 7.68 15.76 -3.59
C ILE A 26 8.56 14.70 -4.22
N CYS A 27 9.86 14.99 -4.27
CA CYS A 27 10.85 14.00 -4.63
C CYS A 27 10.99 12.96 -3.50
N VAL A 28 10.85 11.68 -3.84
CA VAL A 28 11.02 10.55 -2.91
C VAL A 28 12.30 9.77 -3.17
N GLU A 29 13.23 10.32 -3.96
CA GLU A 29 14.47 9.64 -4.38
C GLU A 29 15.36 9.17 -3.20
N LYS A 30 16.00 8.02 -3.38
CA LYS A 30 16.96 7.45 -2.43
C LYS A 30 18.31 8.03 -2.81
N GLY A 31 18.81 8.96 -2.00
CA GLY A 31 20.11 9.60 -2.23
C GLY A 31 21.20 8.57 -2.56
N ILE A 32 22.06 8.91 -3.52
CA ILE A 32 23.13 8.07 -4.07
C ILE A 32 24.15 7.66 -2.98
N GLU A 33 24.24 8.43 -1.89
CA GLU A 33 25.03 8.07 -0.72
C GLU A 33 24.28 7.11 0.19
N SER A 34 24.34 5.81 -0.12
CA SER A 34 24.27 4.61 0.76
C SER A 34 23.33 4.59 1.98
N SER A 35 22.40 5.52 2.12
CA SER A 35 21.59 5.71 3.31
C SER A 35 20.13 5.81 2.90
N CYS A 36 19.30 4.94 3.47
CA CYS A 36 17.84 4.95 3.33
C CYS A 36 17.17 6.22 3.90
N VAL A 37 17.91 7.33 4.05
CA VAL A 37 17.51 8.52 4.80
C VAL A 37 16.69 9.48 3.92
N TYR A 38 17.07 9.67 2.65
CA TYR A 38 16.41 10.64 1.75
C TYR A 38 14.98 10.23 1.35
N THR A 39 14.75 8.96 0.99
CA THR A 39 13.39 8.45 0.73
C THR A 39 12.48 8.64 1.96
N ARG A 40 13.02 8.47 3.17
CA ARG A 40 12.25 8.65 4.42
C ARG A 40 11.95 10.12 4.74
N LEU A 41 12.78 11.05 4.28
CA LEU A 41 12.56 12.49 4.43
C LEU A 41 11.44 12.97 3.51
N GLY A 42 11.50 12.65 2.20
CA GLY A 42 10.46 13.01 1.24
C GLY A 42 9.09 12.46 1.64
N LEU A 43 9.02 11.19 2.05
CA LEU A 43 7.79 10.59 2.56
C LEU A 43 7.30 11.24 3.87
N GLY A 44 8.21 11.72 4.71
CA GLY A 44 7.88 12.49 5.92
C GLY A 44 7.21 13.83 5.57
N ILE A 45 7.81 14.59 4.65
CA ILE A 45 7.26 15.85 4.13
C ILE A 45 5.87 15.57 3.52
N GLY A 46 5.73 14.49 2.75
CA GLY A 46 4.44 14.12 2.16
C GLY A 46 3.33 13.92 3.18
N LEU A 47 3.62 13.31 4.33
CA LEU A 47 2.62 13.11 5.39
C LEU A 47 2.22 14.43 6.05
N GLU A 48 3.16 15.36 6.21
CA GLU A 48 2.90 16.68 6.76
C GLU A 48 2.07 17.53 5.78
N GLU A 49 2.43 17.53 4.51
CA GLU A 49 1.75 18.26 3.44
C GLU A 49 0.33 17.71 3.20
N GLN A 50 0.15 16.39 3.20
CA GLN A 50 -1.18 15.77 3.11
C GLN A 50 -2.09 16.18 4.29
N ARG A 51 -1.54 16.33 5.50
CA ARG A 51 -2.29 16.82 6.66
C ARG A 51 -2.64 18.30 6.53
N ARG A 52 -1.72 19.10 5.99
CA ARG A 52 -1.87 20.56 5.86
C ARG A 52 -2.83 20.94 4.74
N TYR A 53 -2.84 20.16 3.65
CA TYR A 53 -3.60 20.42 2.44
C TYR A 53 -4.35 19.15 1.98
N PRO A 54 -5.33 18.64 2.76
CA PRO A 54 -5.98 17.35 2.50
C PRO A 54 -6.73 17.27 1.16
N ASP A 55 -7.15 18.42 0.62
CA ASP A 55 -7.89 18.51 -0.64
C ASP A 55 -6.99 18.74 -1.86
N THR A 56 -5.67 18.86 -1.68
CA THR A 56 -4.71 19.11 -2.76
C THR A 56 -4.06 17.80 -3.23
N ALA A 57 -3.87 17.65 -4.54
CA ALA A 57 -3.17 16.51 -5.10
C ALA A 57 -1.72 16.47 -4.61
N LEU A 58 -1.31 15.32 -4.09
CA LEU A 58 0.06 15.04 -3.65
C LEU A 58 0.74 14.15 -4.69
N ILE A 59 1.82 14.65 -5.28
CA ILE A 59 2.51 14.04 -6.41
C ILE A 59 3.91 13.65 -5.95
N LEU A 60 4.05 12.38 -5.58
CA LEU A 60 5.33 11.76 -5.26
C LEU A 60 6.03 11.39 -6.57
N TYR A 61 7.34 11.62 -6.67
CA TYR A 61 8.11 11.18 -7.83
C TYR A 61 9.54 10.78 -7.51
N GLY A 62 10.12 9.91 -8.34
CA GLY A 62 11.52 9.46 -8.19
C GLY A 62 11.88 8.35 -9.19
N PHE A 63 13.05 7.77 -9.04
CA PHE A 63 13.53 6.68 -9.92
C PHE A 63 13.18 5.27 -9.41
N GLN A 64 12.73 5.16 -8.16
CA GLN A 64 12.45 3.88 -7.52
C GLN A 64 11.37 3.07 -8.22
N THR A 65 11.40 1.77 -7.98
CA THR A 65 10.34 0.87 -8.42
C THR A 65 9.23 0.85 -7.38
N LEU A 66 7.98 0.65 -7.81
CA LEU A 66 6.84 0.51 -6.90
C LEU A 66 6.98 -0.64 -5.88
N PRO A 67 7.54 -1.82 -6.22
CA PRO A 67 7.83 -2.85 -5.24
C PRO A 67 8.60 -2.34 -4.03
N GLU A 68 9.70 -1.60 -4.28
CA GLU A 68 10.56 -1.06 -3.22
C GLU A 68 9.81 -0.04 -2.36
N LEU A 69 8.99 0.82 -2.98
CA LEU A 69 8.23 1.85 -2.27
C LEU A 69 7.10 1.24 -1.43
N PHE A 70 6.45 0.18 -1.89
CA PHE A 70 5.43 -0.56 -1.12
C PHE A 70 6.02 -1.44 0.00
N GLU A 71 7.32 -1.37 0.26
CA GLU A 71 7.92 -1.82 1.53
C GLU A 71 7.90 -0.73 2.61
N ASP A 72 7.76 0.55 2.23
CA ASP A 72 7.74 1.67 3.16
C ASP A 72 6.31 1.98 3.62
N GLN A 73 6.11 1.99 4.94
CA GLN A 73 4.82 2.22 5.58
C GLN A 73 4.30 3.64 5.35
N LYS A 74 5.19 4.63 5.32
CA LYS A 74 4.79 6.02 5.03
C LYS A 74 4.30 6.13 3.60
N PHE A 75 4.97 5.45 2.66
CA PHE A 75 4.51 5.40 1.28
C PHE A 75 3.14 4.71 1.17
N MET A 76 2.95 3.55 1.81
CA MET A 76 1.64 2.87 1.84
C MET A 76 0.54 3.77 2.39
N ARG A 77 0.80 4.45 3.51
CA ARG A 77 -0.13 5.40 4.12
C ARG A 77 -0.44 6.60 3.22
N LEU A 78 0.55 7.13 2.53
CA LEU A 78 0.33 8.21 1.58
C LEU A 78 -0.54 7.75 0.42
N MET A 79 -0.21 6.59 -0.17
CA MET A 79 -0.90 6.00 -1.32
C MET A 79 -2.29 5.45 -0.99
N SER A 80 -2.66 5.31 0.29
CA SER A 80 -4.04 4.96 0.67
C SER A 80 -5.03 6.09 0.37
N SER A 81 -4.56 7.33 0.26
CA SER A 81 -5.39 8.48 -0.08
C SER A 81 -5.69 8.56 -1.57
N PRO A 82 -6.93 8.91 -1.96
CA PRO A 82 -7.29 9.14 -3.36
C PRO A 82 -6.56 10.33 -3.98
N ARG A 83 -5.95 11.22 -3.18
CA ARG A 83 -5.26 12.42 -3.65
C ARG A 83 -3.75 12.22 -3.85
N THR A 84 -3.22 11.06 -3.51
CA THR A 84 -1.80 10.78 -3.63
C THR A 84 -1.52 9.98 -4.88
N HIS A 85 -0.48 10.39 -5.60
CA HIS A 85 -0.04 9.77 -6.84
C HIS A 85 1.47 9.58 -6.79
N TYR A 86 1.95 8.48 -7.36
CA TYR A 86 3.38 8.26 -7.57
C TYR A 86 3.69 8.22 -9.07
N PHE A 87 4.75 8.91 -9.49
CA PHE A 87 5.25 8.87 -10.85
C PHE A 87 6.73 8.52 -10.89
N ARG A 88 7.06 7.47 -11.64
CA ARG A 88 8.44 7.13 -11.91
C ARG A 88 9.01 8.07 -12.96
N LEU A 89 10.20 8.59 -12.71
CA LEU A 89 10.94 9.39 -13.68
C LEU A 89 11.50 8.52 -14.83
N PRO A 90 11.55 9.06 -16.07
CA PRO A 90 11.00 10.34 -16.49
C PRO A 90 9.48 10.27 -16.76
N PHE A 91 8.76 11.37 -16.51
CA PHE A 91 7.36 11.55 -16.93
C PHE A 91 7.15 12.89 -17.61
N SER A 92 6.09 12.98 -18.44
CA SER A 92 5.71 14.21 -19.13
C SER A 92 4.54 14.92 -18.44
N PRO A 93 4.35 16.24 -18.63
CA PRO A 93 3.18 16.95 -18.12
C PRO A 93 1.86 16.36 -18.63
N THR A 94 1.84 15.88 -19.88
CA THR A 94 0.67 15.24 -20.50
C THR A 94 0.32 13.95 -19.77
N THR A 95 1.30 13.08 -19.54
CA THR A 95 1.12 11.83 -18.78
C THR A 95 0.57 12.10 -17.38
N LEU A 96 1.09 13.12 -16.72
CA LEU A 96 0.65 13.52 -15.39
C LEU A 96 -0.82 13.98 -15.41
N THR A 97 -1.19 14.84 -16.37
CA THR A 97 -2.55 15.37 -16.51
C THR A 97 -3.56 14.27 -16.81
N GLU A 98 -3.24 13.37 -17.74
CA GLU A 98 -4.08 12.22 -18.07
C GLU A 98 -4.30 11.34 -16.83
N TYR A 99 -3.23 11.07 -16.07
CA TYR A 99 -3.31 10.23 -14.89
C TYR A 99 -4.10 10.87 -13.74
N LEU A 100 -3.91 12.16 -13.49
CA LEU A 100 -4.64 12.90 -12.46
C LEU A 100 -6.14 13.03 -12.78
N SER A 101 -6.53 12.85 -14.04
CA SER A 101 -7.93 12.82 -14.45
C SER A 101 -8.65 11.49 -14.16
N LEU A 102 -7.89 10.43 -13.85
CA LEU A 102 -8.48 9.12 -13.58
C LEU A 102 -9.21 9.09 -12.22
N PRO A 103 -10.33 8.36 -12.11
CA PRO A 103 -11.00 8.14 -10.84
C PRO A 103 -10.04 7.61 -9.79
N THR A 104 -10.08 8.19 -8.59
CA THR A 104 -9.25 7.76 -7.48
C THR A 104 -10.10 7.44 -6.26
N PHE A 105 -9.72 6.36 -5.58
CA PHE A 105 -10.44 5.84 -4.43
C PHE A 105 -9.48 5.72 -3.26
N ARG A 106 -10.01 5.89 -2.05
CA ARG A 106 -9.29 5.53 -0.84
C ARG A 106 -9.05 4.02 -0.86
N ASN A 107 -7.81 3.59 -0.68
CA ASN A 107 -7.46 2.19 -0.59
C ASN A 107 -7.28 1.81 0.88
N GLN A 108 -8.33 1.25 1.48
CA GLN A 108 -8.35 0.86 2.90
C GLN A 108 -7.31 -0.22 3.23
N ALA A 109 -6.95 -1.09 2.27
CA ALA A 109 -5.93 -2.10 2.49
C ALA A 109 -4.54 -1.49 2.70
N LEU A 110 -4.20 -0.45 1.91
CA LEU A 110 -2.97 0.33 2.10
C LEU A 110 -2.94 1.07 3.42
N GLU A 111 -4.08 1.58 3.86
CA GLU A 111 -4.22 2.23 5.17
C GLU A 111 -3.97 1.25 6.31
N ILE A 112 -4.65 0.09 6.30
CA ILE A 112 -4.50 -0.95 7.33
C ILE A 112 -3.05 -1.42 7.42
N VAL A 113 -2.41 -1.74 6.29
CA VAL A 113 -1.02 -2.24 6.29
C VAL A 113 -0.04 -1.12 6.67
N GLY A 114 -0.26 0.10 6.17
CA GLY A 114 0.53 1.28 6.54
C GLY A 114 0.49 1.57 8.05
N GLU A 115 -0.66 1.39 8.70
CA GLU A 115 -0.82 1.56 10.15
C GLU A 115 -0.32 0.36 10.96
N ARG A 116 -0.58 -0.88 10.50
CA ARG A 116 -0.16 -2.10 11.21
C ARG A 116 1.35 -2.22 11.29
N GLY A 117 2.07 -1.81 10.26
CA GLY A 117 3.54 -1.84 10.27
C GLY A 117 4.16 -0.96 11.35
N GLU A 118 3.53 0.18 11.68
CA GLU A 118 3.97 1.06 12.78
C GLU A 118 3.76 0.34 14.12
N LYS A 119 2.61 -0.32 14.28
CA LYS A 119 2.32 -1.15 15.45
C LYS A 119 3.23 -2.38 15.56
N ASP A 120 3.57 -3.06 14.47
CA ASP A 120 4.53 -4.18 14.45
C ASP A 120 5.94 -3.71 14.87
N CYS A 121 6.36 -2.53 14.43
CA CYS A 121 7.64 -1.93 14.82
C CYS A 121 7.64 -1.55 16.32
N VAL A 122 6.55 -0.95 16.79
CA VAL A 122 6.35 -0.59 18.21
C VAL A 122 6.30 -1.86 19.08
N VAL A 123 5.52 -2.87 18.70
CA VAL A 123 5.43 -4.18 19.38
C VAL A 123 6.79 -4.87 19.38
N GLY A 124 7.50 -4.91 18.26
CA GLY A 124 8.85 -5.47 18.17
C GLY A 124 9.85 -4.74 19.08
N THR A 125 9.77 -3.41 19.15
CA THR A 125 10.61 -2.59 20.05
C THR A 125 10.27 -2.83 21.52
N ILE A 126 8.97 -2.93 21.85
CA ILE A 126 8.50 -3.23 23.20
C ILE A 126 8.95 -4.64 23.61
N LEU A 127 8.77 -5.65 22.75
CA LEU A 127 9.22 -7.03 23.00
C LEU A 127 10.74 -7.13 23.16
N HIS A 128 11.50 -6.42 22.33
CA HIS A 128 12.96 -6.35 22.46
C HIS A 128 13.38 -5.77 23.81
N ASN A 129 12.72 -4.71 24.25
CA ASN A 129 13.03 -4.03 25.52
C ASN A 129 12.47 -4.76 26.75
N PHE A 130 11.48 -5.63 26.56
CA PHE A 130 10.83 -6.38 27.63
C PHE A 130 11.83 -7.23 28.43
N ASN A 131 12.85 -7.78 27.78
CA ASN A 131 13.89 -8.59 28.45
C ASN A 131 14.83 -7.76 29.34
N GLY A 132 14.93 -6.45 29.14
CA GLY A 132 15.81 -5.55 29.90
C GLY A 132 15.08 -4.67 30.91
N ASN A 133 13.83 -4.29 30.63
CA ASN A 133 13.01 -3.48 31.53
C ASN A 133 11.51 -3.74 31.29
N PRO A 134 10.93 -4.77 31.94
CA PRO A 134 9.53 -5.17 31.75
C PRO A 134 8.51 -4.07 32.10
N GLU A 135 8.72 -3.32 33.19
CA GLU A 135 7.78 -2.29 33.65
C GLU A 135 7.68 -1.14 32.64
N ALA A 136 8.82 -0.64 32.14
CA ALA A 136 8.83 0.41 31.12
C ALA A 136 8.25 -0.06 29.77
N ALA A 137 8.45 -1.34 29.43
CA ALA A 137 7.87 -1.94 28.23
C ALA A 137 6.34 -2.05 28.32
N LEU A 138 5.80 -2.43 29.50
CA LEU A 138 4.36 -2.46 29.77
C LEU A 138 3.74 -1.06 29.73
N GLU A 139 4.36 -0.07 30.38
CA GLU A 139 3.89 1.32 30.35
C GLU A 139 3.83 1.86 28.91
N ARG A 140 4.88 1.59 28.13
CA ARG A 140 4.94 1.99 26.72
C ARG A 140 3.89 1.29 25.87
N ALA A 141 3.62 0.00 26.09
CA ALA A 141 2.54 -0.72 25.42
C ALA A 141 1.17 -0.09 25.70
N ARG A 142 0.90 0.27 26.95
CA ARG A 142 -0.36 0.92 27.34
C ARG A 142 -0.53 2.29 26.69
N LYS A 143 0.56 3.07 26.63
CA LYS A 143 0.56 4.43 26.07
C LYS A 143 0.51 4.46 24.54
N GLU A 144 1.35 3.68 23.87
CA GLU A 144 1.51 3.73 22.41
C GLU A 144 0.56 2.78 21.66
N LEU A 145 0.13 1.68 22.29
CA LEU A 145 -0.82 0.72 21.68
C LEU A 145 -2.24 0.85 22.26
N GLY A 146 -2.45 1.70 23.27
CA GLY A 146 -3.76 2.01 23.84
C GLY A 146 -4.37 0.87 24.68
N TYR A 147 -3.58 -0.12 25.07
CA TYR A 147 -4.06 -1.30 25.79
C TYR A 147 -4.36 -0.99 27.27
N ARG A 148 -5.52 -1.42 27.77
CA ARG A 148 -5.99 -1.14 29.14
C ARG A 148 -6.19 -2.37 30.04
N GLY A 149 -5.83 -3.56 29.56
CA GLY A 149 -5.96 -4.84 30.30
C GLY A 149 -4.98 -4.99 31.46
N SER A 150 -4.93 -6.15 32.13
CA SER A 150 -3.91 -6.48 33.13
C SER A 150 -2.51 -6.61 32.49
N ASP A 151 -1.45 -6.68 33.30
CA ASP A 151 -0.09 -6.84 32.76
C ASP A 151 0.08 -8.18 32.03
N ASP A 152 -0.52 -9.25 32.54
CA ASP A 152 -0.53 -10.56 31.89
C ASP A 152 -1.26 -10.53 30.53
N GLU A 153 -2.38 -9.82 30.45
CA GLU A 153 -3.12 -9.62 29.20
C GLU A 153 -2.31 -8.82 28.17
N VAL A 154 -1.54 -7.81 28.61
CA VAL A 154 -0.64 -7.05 27.74
C VAL A 154 0.51 -7.94 27.23
N VAL A 155 1.08 -8.78 28.09
CA VAL A 155 2.16 -9.72 27.70
C VAL A 155 1.66 -10.75 26.70
N ASP A 156 0.50 -11.34 26.94
CA ASP A 156 -0.12 -12.30 26.03
C ASP A 156 -0.51 -11.64 24.70
N PHE A 157 -0.99 -10.40 24.73
CA PHE A 157 -1.22 -9.61 23.53
C PHE A 157 0.06 -9.42 22.72
N LEU A 158 1.15 -8.99 23.34
CA LEU A 158 2.42 -8.75 22.66
C LEU A 158 3.00 -10.03 22.03
N LYS A 159 2.92 -11.16 22.74
CA LYS A 159 3.42 -12.46 22.25
C LYS A 159 2.59 -13.04 21.10
N ASN A 160 1.27 -12.81 21.13
CA ASN A 160 0.34 -13.36 20.16
C ASN A 160 -0.09 -12.36 19.08
N TYR A 161 0.45 -11.14 19.09
CA TYR A 161 0.06 -10.03 18.20
C TYR A 161 -0.02 -10.43 16.72
N ARG A 162 0.94 -11.25 16.24
CA ARG A 162 0.97 -11.75 14.85
C ARG A 162 -0.11 -12.79 14.53
N ASN A 163 -0.63 -13.48 15.53
CA ASN A 163 -1.59 -14.58 15.40
C ASN A 163 -3.04 -14.16 15.71
N GLN A 164 -3.27 -12.94 16.20
CA GLN A 164 -4.58 -12.47 16.71
C GLN A 164 -5.62 -12.10 15.64
N SER A 165 -5.30 -12.23 14.34
CA SER A 165 -6.19 -11.77 13.27
C SER A 165 -7.13 -12.84 12.70
N VAL A 166 -7.03 -14.11 13.13
CA VAL A 166 -7.94 -15.16 12.69
C VAL A 166 -9.15 -15.24 13.64
N GLY A 167 -10.33 -14.86 13.15
CA GLY A 167 -11.62 -15.05 13.86
C GLY A 167 -12.23 -13.81 14.53
N THR A 168 -11.58 -12.65 14.48
CA THR A 168 -12.10 -11.37 15.01
C THR A 168 -12.71 -10.55 13.89
N ASP A 169 -13.99 -10.16 13.97
CA ASP A 169 -14.61 -9.30 12.95
C ASP A 169 -13.99 -7.90 12.99
N ASN A 170 -13.17 -7.60 11.97
CA ASN A 170 -12.49 -6.32 11.78
C ASN A 170 -13.28 -5.36 10.88
N GLY A 171 -14.47 -5.78 10.41
CA GLY A 171 -15.37 -4.98 9.59
C GLY A 171 -15.13 -5.07 8.08
N PRO A 172 -15.80 -4.22 7.29
CA PRO A 172 -15.72 -4.24 5.84
C PRO A 172 -14.35 -3.76 5.35
N LEU A 173 -13.90 -4.34 4.24
CA LEU A 173 -12.69 -3.96 3.53
C LEU A 173 -13.03 -3.61 2.08
N SER A 174 -13.05 -2.31 1.77
CA SER A 174 -13.50 -1.85 0.46
C SER A 174 -12.45 -2.01 -0.64
N GLY A 175 -12.88 -2.53 -1.79
CA GLY A 175 -12.06 -2.72 -2.97
C GLY A 175 -12.24 -4.07 -3.66
N VAL A 176 -11.47 -4.26 -4.72
CA VAL A 176 -11.34 -5.54 -5.40
C VAL A 176 -10.00 -6.15 -5.06
N PHE A 177 -10.03 -7.41 -4.67
CA PHE A 177 -8.89 -8.17 -4.20
C PHE A 177 -8.69 -9.38 -5.09
N CYS A 178 -7.58 -9.41 -5.80
CA CYS A 178 -7.30 -10.45 -6.78
C CYS A 178 -6.10 -11.25 -6.34
N ASP A 179 -6.26 -12.56 -6.23
CA ASP A 179 -5.13 -13.43 -5.98
C ASP A 179 -4.14 -13.39 -7.15
N VAL A 180 -2.86 -13.56 -6.83
CA VAL A 180 -1.78 -13.53 -7.80
C VAL A 180 -1.54 -14.93 -8.35
N GLU A 181 -1.23 -15.88 -7.48
CA GLU A 181 -0.93 -17.25 -7.86
C GLU A 181 -2.21 -18.00 -8.28
N GLY A 182 -2.19 -18.74 -9.39
CA GLY A 182 -3.36 -19.51 -9.87
C GLY A 182 -4.46 -18.66 -10.54
N THR A 183 -4.62 -17.42 -10.08
CA THR A 183 -5.65 -16.47 -10.53
C THR A 183 -5.14 -15.46 -11.54
N LEU A 184 -4.30 -14.49 -11.14
CA LEU A 184 -3.75 -13.50 -12.08
C LEU A 184 -2.64 -14.11 -12.95
N ILE A 185 -1.84 -14.99 -12.35
CA ILE A 185 -0.73 -15.69 -12.98
C ILE A 185 -0.97 -17.19 -12.92
N LYS A 186 -1.01 -17.84 -14.08
CA LYS A 186 -1.16 -19.29 -14.19
C LYS A 186 -0.09 -19.84 -15.13
N ASP A 187 0.57 -20.92 -14.71
CA ASP A 187 1.66 -21.56 -15.47
C ASP A 187 2.80 -20.59 -15.86
N GLY A 188 3.01 -19.55 -15.05
CA GLY A 188 4.03 -18.52 -15.29
C GLY A 188 3.61 -17.40 -16.23
N GLU A 189 2.39 -17.42 -16.74
CA GLU A 189 1.85 -16.43 -17.68
C GLU A 189 0.77 -15.55 -17.03
N LEU A 190 0.66 -14.32 -17.52
CA LEU A 190 -0.36 -13.36 -17.09
C LEU A 190 -1.69 -13.63 -17.78
N ARG A 191 -2.75 -13.86 -17.00
CA ARG A 191 -4.12 -14.05 -17.50
C ARG A 191 -4.72 -12.71 -17.90
N GLY A 192 -4.57 -12.35 -19.17
CA GLY A 192 -4.98 -11.04 -19.69
C GLY A 192 -6.48 -10.74 -19.54
N GLU A 193 -7.33 -11.75 -19.53
CA GLU A 193 -8.76 -11.62 -19.22
C GLU A 193 -9.01 -11.12 -17.80
N ILE A 194 -8.26 -11.61 -16.81
CA ILE A 194 -8.33 -11.15 -15.43
C ILE A 194 -7.84 -9.71 -15.33
N VAL A 195 -6.74 -9.37 -16.00
CA VAL A 195 -6.24 -7.98 -16.03
C VAL A 195 -7.27 -7.02 -16.62
N ARG A 196 -7.96 -7.39 -17.72
CA ARG A 196 -9.03 -6.56 -18.29
C ARG A 196 -10.19 -6.37 -17.32
N GLN A 197 -10.58 -7.43 -16.61
CA GLN A 197 -11.60 -7.35 -15.57
C GLN A 197 -11.18 -6.40 -14.44
N LEU A 198 -9.91 -6.44 -14.00
CA LEU A 198 -9.37 -5.51 -13.00
C LEU A 198 -9.35 -4.06 -13.51
N ILE A 199 -9.06 -3.84 -14.79
CA ILE A 199 -9.12 -2.51 -15.41
C ILE A 199 -10.56 -1.97 -15.35
N ASP A 200 -11.56 -2.78 -15.67
CA ASP A 200 -12.96 -2.35 -15.56
C ASP A 200 -13.34 -2.05 -14.11
N TYR A 201 -12.99 -2.92 -13.16
CA TYR A 201 -13.24 -2.66 -11.73
C TYR A 201 -12.53 -1.40 -11.20
N SER A 202 -11.33 -1.10 -11.70
CA SER A 202 -10.54 0.06 -11.27
C SER A 202 -11.21 1.41 -11.54
N ARG A 203 -12.27 1.42 -12.36
CA ARG A 203 -13.08 2.62 -12.60
C ARG A 203 -13.98 2.97 -11.43
N GLU A 204 -14.27 2.02 -10.55
CA GLU A 204 -15.24 2.15 -9.45
C GLU A 204 -14.65 1.78 -8.08
N HIS A 205 -13.57 1.00 -8.06
CA HIS A 205 -12.99 0.44 -6.84
C HIS A 205 -11.47 0.52 -6.83
N PRO A 206 -10.82 0.65 -5.66
CA PRO A 206 -9.39 0.40 -5.54
C PRO A 206 -9.09 -1.09 -5.79
N ILE A 207 -8.00 -1.37 -6.51
CA ILE A 207 -7.54 -2.73 -6.77
C ILE A 207 -6.34 -3.05 -5.88
N THR A 208 -6.36 -4.21 -5.25
CA THR A 208 -5.24 -4.76 -4.49
C THR A 208 -4.97 -6.17 -4.99
N LEU A 209 -3.72 -6.46 -5.35
CA LEU A 209 -3.28 -7.82 -5.61
C LEU A 209 -2.89 -8.49 -4.31
N TRP A 210 -3.28 -9.75 -4.17
CA TRP A 210 -3.03 -10.55 -2.99
C TRP A 210 -2.19 -11.76 -3.29
N THR A 211 -1.46 -12.20 -2.28
CA THR A 211 -0.64 -13.40 -2.37
C THR A 211 -0.60 -14.11 -1.02
N GLY A 212 -0.57 -15.44 -1.06
CA GLY A 212 -0.21 -16.30 0.06
C GLY A 212 1.30 -16.61 0.14
N GLY A 213 2.08 -16.29 -0.89
CA GLY A 213 3.51 -16.57 -1.03
C GLY A 213 4.44 -15.40 -0.71
N ASP A 214 5.68 -15.47 -1.23
CA ASP A 214 6.69 -14.42 -1.05
C ASP A 214 6.34 -13.17 -1.88
N ARG A 215 5.86 -12.14 -1.19
CA ARG A 215 5.48 -10.85 -1.77
C ARG A 215 6.61 -10.19 -2.56
N ALA A 216 7.87 -10.26 -2.09
CA ALA A 216 8.99 -9.60 -2.75
C ALA A 216 9.35 -10.31 -4.06
N GLU A 217 9.36 -11.65 -4.04
CA GLU A 217 9.55 -12.45 -5.25
C GLU A 217 8.45 -12.17 -6.29
N LEU A 218 7.19 -12.26 -5.87
CA LEU A 218 6.05 -12.05 -6.76
C LEU A 218 5.98 -10.63 -7.30
N SER A 219 6.32 -9.62 -6.49
CA SER A 219 6.38 -8.23 -6.97
C SER A 219 7.39 -8.05 -8.09
N ARG A 220 8.56 -8.70 -8.02
CA ARG A 220 9.57 -8.66 -9.09
C ARG A 220 9.12 -9.38 -10.35
N LYS A 221 8.31 -10.43 -10.23
CA LYS A 221 7.81 -11.21 -11.38
C LYS A 221 6.59 -10.57 -12.03
N VAL A 222 5.59 -10.20 -11.24
CA VAL A 222 4.25 -9.86 -11.71
C VAL A 222 4.16 -8.40 -12.15
N LEU A 223 4.76 -7.46 -11.42
CA LEU A 223 4.61 -6.05 -11.76
C LEU A 223 5.19 -5.68 -13.14
N PRO A 224 6.34 -6.22 -13.59
CA PRO A 224 6.81 -5.96 -14.95
C PRO A 224 5.84 -6.49 -16.03
N MET A 225 5.25 -7.67 -15.81
CA MET A 225 4.26 -8.26 -16.74
C MET A 225 2.99 -7.40 -16.78
N LEU A 226 2.53 -6.96 -15.61
CA LEU A 226 1.36 -6.09 -15.48
C LEU A 226 1.61 -4.72 -16.12
N GLU A 227 2.80 -4.13 -15.89
CA GLU A 227 3.21 -2.87 -16.51
C GLU A 227 3.18 -2.97 -18.04
N GLU A 228 3.77 -4.01 -18.61
CA GLU A 228 3.81 -4.21 -20.06
C GLU A 228 2.41 -4.40 -20.66
N PHE A 229 1.57 -5.20 -20.01
CA PHE A 229 0.17 -5.37 -20.43
C PHE A 229 -0.60 -4.05 -20.35
N CYS A 230 -0.44 -3.31 -19.26
CA CYS A 230 -1.09 -2.02 -19.05
C CYS A 230 -0.67 -0.98 -20.09
N LYS A 231 0.59 -0.95 -20.53
CA LYS A 231 1.05 -0.10 -21.64
C LYS A 231 0.29 -0.39 -22.92
N GLY A 232 0.12 -1.66 -23.27
CA GLY A 232 -0.66 -2.09 -24.44
C GLY A 232 -2.15 -1.71 -24.36
N GLN A 233 -2.72 -1.64 -23.15
CA GLN A 233 -4.10 -1.23 -22.90
C GLN A 233 -4.26 0.28 -22.63
N LYS A 234 -3.18 1.07 -22.69
CA LYS A 234 -3.18 2.52 -22.36
C LYS A 234 -3.81 2.82 -21.00
N THR A 235 -3.49 2.01 -20.00
CA THR A 235 -3.95 2.18 -18.61
C THR A 235 -2.75 2.25 -17.66
N ASN A 236 -2.96 2.88 -16.51
CA ASN A 236 -1.93 3.02 -15.49
C ASN A 236 -2.26 2.20 -14.22
N LEU A 237 -3.06 1.14 -14.37
CA LEU A 237 -3.46 0.27 -13.26
C LEU A 237 -2.26 -0.24 -12.44
N HIS A 238 -1.19 -0.67 -13.12
CA HIS A 238 0.05 -1.14 -12.50
C HIS A 238 0.68 -0.12 -11.53
N MET A 239 0.43 1.19 -11.72
CA MET A 239 1.00 2.24 -10.87
C MET A 239 0.27 2.42 -9.53
N ARG A 240 -0.90 1.80 -9.38
CA ARG A 240 -1.84 2.01 -8.27
C ARG A 240 -2.21 0.72 -7.55
N THR A 241 -1.69 -0.38 -8.03
CA THR A 241 -2.10 -1.70 -7.60
C THR A 241 -0.99 -2.31 -6.76
N PRO A 242 -1.08 -2.24 -5.42
CA PRO A 242 -0.10 -2.88 -4.55
C PRO A 242 -0.27 -4.40 -4.59
N ILE A 243 0.83 -5.12 -4.33
CA ILE A 243 0.79 -6.54 -3.97
C ILE A 243 0.92 -6.64 -2.45
N MET A 244 -0.01 -7.35 -1.81
CA MET A 244 -0.10 -7.49 -0.35
C MET A 244 -0.30 -8.94 0.06
N SER A 245 0.03 -9.25 1.31
CA SER A 245 -0.19 -10.58 1.88
C SER A 245 -1.65 -10.76 2.29
N LYS A 246 -2.29 -11.88 1.92
CA LYS A 246 -3.64 -12.24 2.37
C LYS A 246 -3.73 -12.31 3.90
N TYR A 247 -2.65 -12.76 4.55
CA TYR A 247 -2.57 -12.89 6.01
C TYR A 247 -2.63 -11.54 6.75
N SER A 248 -2.41 -10.43 6.05
CA SER A 248 -2.57 -9.09 6.65
C SER A 248 -4.03 -8.69 6.87
N PHE A 249 -5.00 -9.46 6.39
CA PHE A 249 -6.43 -9.08 6.37
C PHE A 249 -7.37 -10.07 7.05
N GLY A 250 -6.84 -10.99 7.87
CA GLY A 250 -7.69 -11.88 8.67
C GLY A 250 -8.75 -11.10 9.45
N GLY A 251 -9.99 -11.62 9.43
CA GLY A 251 -11.13 -11.02 10.12
C GLY A 251 -11.84 -9.89 9.39
N TYR A 252 -11.30 -9.40 8.26
CA TYR A 252 -12.01 -8.42 7.43
C TYR A 252 -13.02 -9.08 6.48
N SER A 253 -13.96 -8.28 5.98
CA SER A 253 -14.95 -8.67 4.97
C SER A 253 -14.73 -7.90 3.66
N PRO A 254 -13.94 -8.45 2.71
CA PRO A 254 -13.64 -7.78 1.44
C PRO A 254 -14.88 -7.61 0.55
N ASP A 255 -14.97 -6.52 -0.21
CA ASP A 255 -16.11 -6.29 -1.11
C ASP A 255 -16.15 -7.32 -2.26
N ILE A 256 -15.05 -7.46 -3.01
CA ILE A 256 -14.96 -8.42 -4.13
C ILE A 256 -13.64 -9.17 -4.05
N VAL A 257 -13.69 -10.50 -4.11
CA VAL A 257 -12.51 -11.38 -4.20
C VAL A 257 -12.52 -12.14 -5.51
N LEU A 258 -11.39 -12.14 -6.22
CA LEU A 258 -11.11 -13.00 -7.38
C LEU A 258 -10.02 -13.98 -6.95
N ASP A 259 -10.32 -15.27 -6.96
CA ASP A 259 -9.41 -16.33 -6.50
C ASP A 259 -9.77 -17.65 -7.21
N ASP A 260 -8.82 -18.55 -7.45
CA ASP A 260 -9.03 -19.84 -8.13
C ASP A 260 -9.42 -20.95 -7.14
N MET A 261 -9.22 -20.69 -5.86
CA MET A 261 -9.65 -21.50 -4.73
C MET A 261 -11.19 -21.54 -4.61
N GLU A 262 -11.72 -22.53 -3.87
CA GLU A 262 -13.12 -22.53 -3.45
C GLU A 262 -13.35 -21.51 -2.31
N GLN A 263 -14.54 -20.92 -2.27
CA GLN A 263 -14.86 -19.90 -1.25
C GLN A 263 -14.75 -20.46 0.17
N GLU A 264 -15.22 -21.68 0.42
CA GLU A 264 -15.16 -22.30 1.75
C GLU A 264 -13.70 -22.49 2.21
N GLU A 265 -12.81 -22.87 1.29
CA GLU A 265 -11.39 -23.05 1.57
C GLU A 265 -10.72 -21.69 1.84
N PHE A 266 -11.02 -20.67 1.04
CA PHE A 266 -10.53 -19.30 1.25
C PHE A 266 -10.93 -18.75 2.62
N VAL A 267 -12.22 -18.89 2.98
CA VAL A 267 -12.74 -18.43 4.28
C VAL A 267 -12.07 -19.19 5.41
N SER A 268 -11.92 -20.52 5.28
CA SER A 268 -11.28 -21.35 6.31
C SER A 268 -9.81 -21.02 6.49
N MET A 269 -9.08 -20.72 5.41
CA MET A 269 -7.64 -20.51 5.45
C MET A 269 -7.27 -19.11 5.95
N TYR A 270 -8.00 -18.09 5.50
CA TYR A 270 -7.66 -16.69 5.76
C TYR A 270 -8.57 -16.01 6.77
N GLY A 271 -9.67 -16.63 7.18
CA GLY A 271 -10.63 -16.05 8.13
C GLY A 271 -11.27 -14.76 7.61
N MET A 272 -11.46 -14.64 6.30
CA MET A 272 -12.07 -13.49 5.63
C MET A 272 -13.39 -13.91 5.00
N VAL A 273 -14.44 -13.09 5.15
CA VAL A 273 -15.77 -13.37 4.59
C VAL A 273 -16.09 -12.33 3.49
N PRO A 274 -15.86 -12.66 2.21
CA PRO A 274 -16.09 -11.71 1.12
C PRO A 274 -17.58 -11.49 0.87
N LYS A 275 -17.98 -10.26 0.51
CA LYS A 275 -19.35 -9.95 0.11
C LYS A 275 -19.70 -10.55 -1.25
N ASN A 276 -18.74 -10.52 -2.17
CA ASN A 276 -18.83 -11.14 -3.49
C ASN A 276 -17.55 -11.95 -3.75
N TYR A 277 -17.70 -13.24 -4.05
CA TYR A 277 -16.60 -14.13 -4.36
C TYR A 277 -16.73 -14.63 -5.79
N ILE A 278 -15.70 -14.39 -6.60
CA ILE A 278 -15.66 -14.76 -8.01
C ILE A 278 -14.55 -15.79 -8.16
N ARG A 279 -14.94 -17.05 -8.37
CA ARG A 279 -13.99 -18.10 -8.69
C ARG A 279 -13.62 -18.07 -10.18
N VAL A 280 -12.32 -18.14 -10.49
CA VAL A 280 -11.77 -17.95 -11.86
C VAL A 280 -10.86 -19.06 -12.38
#